data_AF-A0A1Y1HKC5-F1
#
_entry.id   AF-A0A1Y1HKC5-F1
#
_cell.length_a   1.000
_cell.length_b   1.000
_cell.length_c   1.000
_cell.angle_alpha   90.00
_cell.angle_beta   90.00
_cell.angle_gamma   90.00
#
_symmetry.space_group_name_H-M   'P 1'
#
loop_
_entity.id
_entity.type
_entity.pdbx_description
1 polymer ?
#
loop_
_entity_poly.entity_id
_entity_poly.type
_entity_poly.pdbx_seq_one_letter_code
_entity_poly.pdbx_strand_id
1 'polypeptide(L)'
;MMELVFERSDNGPSATFLLAEDAKFVDLEQVAHRFGLQKGLTFQTGENTITIEPRLISIDKLYEACKVERTSPFRVIIDDNGQERVTPVCLTVLKKQRTWPSRPSWEQVVAWVQELNEDLVGHDISASTACKDHVRMDVSSQEVFDQILDLYLRAELASDSNLKVLEVTLTIKKGPLKAFSKFVGDRGVQDGMKVLLGTAYDLRQQSHIQPVEVPELVHYPLYSLEPHLNTTVPKEFTGGEVDTIDGVINVAMRHLAAALAACRPSNAQTEATKRAFIDPILILVCIIVVTLLELESGTMQLCMEFSVENSTNGGKIDYVFRLVMALIGLVEAKGEGSLVTYRGQALVEMAAVKQSTIKEGNKRNYDATKTPATCVLTNSTDWEFYVLTPDEEPPVTFRQIATPTDSMLWLDVKKLRARYMPVIEQLVAILMVETQRVQEQAFKKPRVV
;
A
#
# COMPACT_ATOMS: atom_id res chain seq x y z
N MET A 1 -2.76 32.40 43.65
CA MET A 1 -2.88 31.01 43.16
C MET A 1 -2.17 31.01 41.82
N MET A 2 -0.97 30.42 41.74
CA MET A 2 -0.09 30.53 40.57
C MET A 2 -0.50 29.54 39.47
N GLU A 3 -0.52 29.99 38.22
CA GLU A 3 -0.52 29.13 37.05
C GLU A 3 0.92 28.73 36.71
N LEU A 4 1.22 27.43 36.80
CA LEU A 4 2.40 26.83 36.23
C LEU A 4 2.07 26.49 34.78
N VAL A 5 2.78 27.10 33.82
CA VAL A 5 2.65 26.75 32.41
C VAL A 5 3.55 25.55 32.13
N PHE A 6 2.93 24.45 31.70
CA PHE A 6 3.62 23.20 31.35
C PHE A 6 3.60 23.03 29.85
N GLU A 7 4.75 23.19 29.21
CA GLU A 7 4.95 22.69 27.86
C GLU A 7 5.67 21.34 27.95
N ARG A 8 4.90 20.28 27.73
CA ARG A 8 5.46 18.94 27.54
C ARG A 8 6.08 18.94 26.15
N SER A 9 7.37 18.63 26.03
CA SER A 9 7.97 18.51 24.70
C SER A 9 7.32 17.34 23.96
N ASP A 10 6.92 17.54 22.70
CA ASP A 10 6.18 16.55 21.90
C ASP A 10 6.88 15.19 21.74
N ASN A 11 8.15 15.06 22.14
CA ASN A 11 8.96 13.85 21.95
C ASN A 11 9.80 13.42 23.18
N GLY A 12 9.37 13.65 24.43
CA GLY A 12 10.10 13.06 25.57
C GLY A 12 9.61 13.36 26.99
N PRO A 13 10.24 12.74 28.01
CA PRO A 13 9.85 12.83 29.43
C PRO A 13 10.29 14.13 30.11
N SER A 14 10.41 15.23 29.35
CA SER A 14 10.87 16.52 29.88
C SER A 14 9.76 17.57 29.83
N ALA A 15 9.68 18.38 30.86
CA ALA A 15 8.84 19.57 30.89
C ALA A 15 9.72 20.80 31.14
N THR A 16 9.47 21.88 30.42
CA THR A 16 10.14 23.16 30.65
C THR A 16 9.34 23.95 31.67
N PHE A 17 10.02 24.51 32.67
CA PHE A 17 9.40 25.25 33.75
C PHE A 17 9.68 26.74 33.56
N LEU A 18 8.61 27.52 33.46
CA LEU A 18 8.67 28.98 33.54
C LEU A 18 8.08 29.39 34.88
N LEU A 19 8.95 29.86 35.79
CA LEU A 19 8.48 30.46 37.04
C LEU A 19 8.04 31.90 36.76
N ALA A 20 6.88 32.30 37.30
CA ALA A 20 6.48 33.70 37.25
C ALA A 20 7.49 34.56 38.05
N GLU A 21 7.78 35.77 37.55
CA GLU A 21 8.83 36.65 38.08
C GLU A 21 8.64 37.02 39.57
N ASP A 22 7.42 36.96 40.09
CA ASP A 22 7.03 37.35 41.44
C ASP A 22 6.95 36.18 42.45
N ALA A 23 7.23 34.96 42.01
CA ALA A 23 7.13 33.77 42.82
C ALA A 23 8.25 33.68 43.87
N LYS A 24 7.89 33.37 45.12
CA LYS A 24 8.85 33.21 46.25
C LYS A 24 9.14 31.74 46.61
N PHE A 25 8.19 30.85 46.39
CA PHE A 25 8.28 29.43 46.74
C PHE A 25 7.68 28.55 45.65
N VAL A 26 8.16 27.32 45.57
CA VAL A 26 7.59 26.26 44.72
C VAL A 26 7.41 24.98 45.54
N ASP A 27 6.23 24.39 45.42
CA ASP A 27 5.89 23.12 46.07
C ASP A 27 6.24 21.96 45.13
N LEU A 28 7.43 21.38 45.31
CA LEU A 28 7.90 20.27 44.49
C LEU A 28 7.14 18.97 44.76
N GLU A 29 6.44 18.85 45.89
CA GLU A 29 5.63 17.68 46.23
C GLU A 29 4.35 17.68 45.39
N GLN A 30 3.68 18.83 45.25
CA GLN A 30 2.55 18.97 44.33
C GLN A 30 2.95 18.72 42.88
N VAL A 31 4.14 19.19 42.48
CA VAL A 31 4.67 18.93 41.13
C VAL A 31 4.92 17.43 40.95
N ALA A 32 5.63 16.78 41.87
CA ALA A 32 5.87 15.33 41.80
C ALA A 32 4.56 14.52 41.76
N HIS A 33 3.57 14.87 42.60
CA HIS A 33 2.27 14.22 42.62
C HIS A 33 1.49 14.39 41.31
N ARG A 34 1.50 15.60 40.72
CA ARG A 34 0.86 15.87 39.41
C ARG A 34 1.43 14.98 38.30
N PHE A 35 2.68 14.58 38.42
CA PHE A 35 3.37 13.72 37.45
C PHE A 35 3.55 12.26 37.92
N GLY A 36 2.97 11.86 39.04
CA GLY A 36 3.02 10.47 39.55
C GLY A 36 4.39 10.02 40.08
N LEU A 37 5.31 10.94 40.38
CA LEU A 37 6.69 10.64 40.76
C LEU A 37 6.82 10.38 42.27
N GLN A 38 7.55 9.34 42.64
CA GLN A 38 7.74 8.95 44.05
C GLN A 38 9.13 9.27 44.63
N LYS A 39 10.16 9.56 43.81
CA LYS A 39 11.58 9.55 44.23
C LYS A 39 12.35 10.87 44.08
N GLY A 40 11.70 11.97 43.69
CA GLY A 40 12.34 13.28 43.51
C GLY A 40 12.21 13.84 42.10
N LEU A 41 12.58 15.10 41.92
CA LEU A 41 12.60 15.79 40.62
C LEU A 41 14.05 16.05 40.20
N THR A 42 14.38 15.74 38.95
CA THR A 42 15.73 15.94 38.40
C THR A 42 15.76 17.18 37.51
N PHE A 43 16.62 18.12 37.84
CA PHE A 43 16.79 19.39 37.14
C PHE A 43 18.08 19.33 36.32
N GLN A 44 18.01 19.72 35.04
CA GLN A 44 19.18 19.81 34.16
C GLN A 44 19.42 21.27 33.76
N THR A 45 20.65 21.74 33.98
CA THR A 45 21.09 23.09 33.67
C THR A 45 22.46 23.05 33.03
N GLY A 46 22.52 23.22 31.69
CA GLY A 46 23.75 23.02 30.92
C GLY A 46 24.28 21.59 31.07
N GLU A 47 25.53 21.45 31.51
CA GLU A 47 26.18 20.14 31.75
C GLU A 47 25.90 19.56 33.16
N ASN A 48 25.26 20.33 34.04
CA ASN A 48 24.98 19.88 35.42
C ASN A 48 23.59 19.27 35.54
N THR A 49 23.50 18.18 36.30
CA THR A 49 22.24 17.52 36.67
C THR A 49 22.16 17.42 38.18
N ILE A 50 21.04 17.84 38.77
CA ILE A 50 20.79 17.79 40.21
C ILE A 50 19.41 17.19 40.49
N THR A 51 19.35 16.28 41.44
CA THR A 51 18.08 15.70 41.91
C THR A 51 17.73 16.29 43.26
N ILE A 52 16.50 16.80 43.39
CA ILE A 52 15.99 17.43 44.61
C ILE A 52 14.78 16.64 45.09
N GLU A 53 14.79 16.27 46.37
CA GLU A 53 13.66 15.58 47.00
C GLU A 53 12.38 16.46 46.98
N PRO A 54 11.18 15.86 46.85
CA PRO A 54 9.94 16.62 46.79
C PRO A 54 9.66 17.29 48.14
N ARG A 55 9.73 18.62 48.17
CA ARG A 55 9.41 19.45 49.33
C ARG A 55 9.11 20.88 48.89
N LEU A 56 8.50 21.67 49.76
CA LEU A 56 8.41 23.11 49.58
C LEU A 56 9.81 23.76 49.65
N ILE A 57 10.23 24.44 48.59
CA ILE A 57 11.54 25.10 48.50
C ILE A 57 11.36 26.56 48.06
N SER A 58 12.17 27.47 48.60
CA SER A 58 12.20 28.84 48.08
C SER A 58 12.87 28.86 46.71
N ILE A 59 12.39 29.71 45.82
CA ILE A 59 12.93 29.78 44.45
C ILE A 59 14.41 30.15 44.45
N ASP A 60 14.84 31.05 45.34
CA ASP A 60 16.26 31.40 45.48
C ASP A 60 17.13 30.19 45.83
N LYS A 61 16.65 29.29 46.71
CA LYS A 61 17.37 28.06 47.06
C LYS A 61 17.36 27.04 45.93
N LEU A 62 16.32 27.04 45.10
CA LEU A 62 16.25 26.18 43.92
C LEU A 62 17.29 26.62 42.88
N TYR A 63 17.38 27.93 42.58
CA TYR A 63 18.40 28.48 41.68
C TYR A 63 19.83 28.29 42.23
N GLU A 64 20.02 28.49 43.52
CA GLU A 64 21.30 28.24 44.20
C GLU A 64 21.72 26.77 44.11
N ALA A 65 20.79 25.84 44.36
CA ALA A 65 21.04 24.40 44.23
C ALA A 65 21.40 24.01 42.80
N CYS A 66 20.73 24.61 41.82
CA CYS A 66 20.98 24.37 40.40
C CYS A 66 22.17 25.16 39.83
N LYS A 67 22.81 26.04 40.62
CA LYS A 67 23.94 26.90 40.21
C LYS A 67 23.67 27.72 38.95
N VAL A 68 22.46 28.27 38.83
CA VAL A 68 22.02 29.08 37.68
C VAL A 68 21.55 30.46 38.13
N GLU A 69 21.71 31.46 37.27
CA GLU A 69 21.20 32.81 37.51
C GLU A 69 19.66 32.82 37.45
N ARG A 70 19.02 33.67 38.28
CA ARG A 70 17.56 33.75 38.42
C ARG A 70 16.81 34.08 37.12
N THR A 71 17.51 34.65 36.14
CA THR A 71 17.00 35.01 34.81
C THR A 71 17.05 33.85 33.81
N SER A 72 17.68 32.73 34.16
CA SER A 72 17.84 31.58 33.28
C SER A 72 16.66 30.60 33.43
N PRO A 73 16.06 30.10 32.33
CA PRO A 73 15.08 29.03 32.40
C PRO A 73 15.77 27.72 32.83
N PHE A 74 15.08 26.90 33.63
CA PHE A 74 15.55 25.54 33.95
C PHE A 74 14.65 24.49 33.30
N ARG A 75 15.28 23.43 32.80
CA ARG A 75 14.59 22.26 32.26
C ARG A 75 14.52 21.21 33.36
N VAL A 76 13.32 20.71 33.65
CA VAL A 76 13.16 19.58 34.58
C VAL A 76 12.93 18.34 33.74
N ILE A 77 13.77 17.36 34.01
CA ILE A 77 13.61 16.02 33.45
C ILE A 77 12.74 15.26 34.45
N ILE A 78 11.54 14.90 34.00
CA ILE A 78 10.64 14.05 34.76
C ILE A 78 11.08 12.62 34.47
N ASP A 79 12.09 12.18 35.20
CA ASP A 79 12.64 10.84 35.02
C ASP A 79 12.18 9.91 36.15
N ASP A 80 11.31 8.95 35.82
CA ASP A 80 10.80 7.97 36.78
C ASP A 80 11.72 6.71 36.88
N ASN A 81 13.02 6.89 36.59
CA ASN A 81 14.12 5.91 36.40
C ASN A 81 14.47 5.50 34.96
N GLY A 82 14.55 6.43 34.02
CA GLY A 82 15.30 6.35 32.76
C GLY A 82 14.82 5.29 31.78
N GLN A 83 13.73 4.59 32.09
CA GLN A 83 13.15 3.57 31.24
C GLN A 83 11.72 3.98 30.99
N GLU A 84 11.44 4.36 29.74
CA GLU A 84 10.12 4.06 29.17
C GLU A 84 9.79 2.65 29.64
N ARG A 85 8.72 2.49 30.42
CA ARG A 85 8.12 1.16 30.57
C ARG A 85 7.62 0.81 29.19
N VAL A 86 8.51 0.26 28.36
CA VAL A 86 8.19 -0.33 27.08
C VAL A 86 7.34 -1.54 27.43
N THR A 87 6.03 -1.31 27.52
CA THR A 87 5.06 -2.35 27.85
C THR A 87 4.94 -3.18 26.58
N PRO A 88 5.44 -4.43 26.57
CA PRO A 88 5.34 -5.28 25.40
C PRO A 88 3.87 -5.45 25.02
N VAL A 89 3.57 -5.42 23.73
CA VAL A 89 2.20 -5.58 23.23
C VAL A 89 2.07 -6.97 22.64
N CYS A 90 1.18 -7.79 23.18
CA CYS A 90 0.83 -9.10 22.64
C CYS A 90 -0.50 -9.02 21.89
N LEU A 91 -0.45 -9.18 20.57
CA LEU A 91 -1.65 -9.23 19.74
C LEU A 91 -2.05 -10.66 19.46
N THR A 92 -3.35 -10.93 19.53
CA THR A 92 -3.95 -12.21 19.10
C THR A 92 -4.79 -11.99 17.84
N VAL A 93 -4.46 -12.71 16.77
CA VAL A 93 -5.16 -12.72 15.47
C VAL A 93 -5.35 -14.16 15.02
N LEU A 94 -6.56 -14.57 14.63
CA LEU A 94 -6.83 -15.92 14.08
C LEU A 94 -6.25 -17.08 14.92
N LYS A 95 -6.27 -16.96 16.26
CA LYS A 95 -5.68 -17.91 17.23
C LYS A 95 -4.14 -17.99 17.21
N LYS A 96 -3.46 -17.08 16.51
CA LYS A 96 -2.02 -16.88 16.56
C LYS A 96 -1.71 -15.65 17.40
N GLN A 97 -0.61 -15.71 18.13
CA GLN A 97 -0.15 -14.64 19.00
C GLN A 97 1.23 -14.19 18.58
N ARG A 98 1.46 -12.88 18.64
CA ARG A 98 2.79 -12.28 18.46
C ARG A 98 2.94 -11.19 19.50
N THR A 99 4.10 -11.20 20.17
CA THR A 99 4.45 -10.19 21.16
C THR A 99 5.53 -9.29 20.57
N TRP A 100 5.27 -8.00 20.53
CA TRP A 100 6.26 -7.00 20.18
C TRP A 100 6.91 -6.46 21.44
N PRO A 101 8.23 -6.25 21.43
CA PRO A 101 8.94 -5.69 22.57
C PRO A 101 8.48 -4.28 22.90
N SER A 102 7.93 -3.55 21.91
CA SER A 102 7.37 -2.20 22.00
C SER A 102 6.03 -2.12 21.28
N ARG A 103 5.37 -0.95 21.30
CA ARG A 103 4.17 -0.70 20.51
C ARG A 103 4.47 -0.92 19.01
N PRO A 104 3.79 -1.84 18.32
CA PRO A 104 3.95 -2.01 16.87
C PRO A 104 3.23 -0.90 16.11
N SER A 105 3.68 -0.60 14.89
CA SER A 105 2.88 0.20 13.96
C SER A 105 1.73 -0.64 13.39
N TRP A 106 0.65 0.02 12.98
CA TRP A 106 -0.46 -0.61 12.28
C TRP A 106 0.00 -1.32 11.02
N GLU A 107 0.96 -0.75 10.27
CA GLU A 107 1.58 -1.41 9.12
C GLU A 107 2.31 -2.71 9.48
N GLN A 108 3.04 -2.75 10.59
CA GLN A 108 3.68 -3.98 11.08
C GLN A 108 2.64 -5.04 11.45
N VAL A 109 1.50 -4.62 12.01
CA VAL A 109 0.38 -5.53 12.29
C VAL A 109 -0.26 -6.02 11.01
N VAL A 110 -0.51 -5.16 10.03
CA VAL A 110 -1.05 -5.51 8.70
C VAL A 110 -0.13 -6.50 7.99
N ALA A 111 1.18 -6.25 7.96
CA ALA A 111 2.17 -7.15 7.37
C ALA A 111 2.12 -8.54 8.05
N TRP A 112 2.09 -8.58 9.39
CA TRP A 112 1.94 -9.85 10.11
C TRP A 112 0.60 -10.55 9.83
N VAL A 113 -0.50 -9.80 9.74
CA VAL A 113 -1.82 -10.35 9.40
C VAL A 113 -1.82 -10.97 8.00
N GLN A 114 -1.13 -10.35 7.04
CA GLN A 114 -0.94 -10.87 5.69
C GLN A 114 -0.01 -12.09 5.64
N GLU A 115 1.00 -12.17 6.51
CA GLU A 115 1.78 -13.40 6.73
C GLU A 115 0.91 -14.56 7.25
N LEU A 116 -0.06 -14.26 8.13
CA LEU A 116 -0.96 -15.26 8.72
C LEU A 116 -2.07 -15.72 7.77
N ASN A 117 -2.54 -14.83 6.90
CA ASN A 117 -3.59 -15.11 5.92
C ASN A 117 -3.26 -14.40 4.61
N GLU A 118 -2.66 -15.17 3.71
CA GLU A 118 -2.18 -14.69 2.41
C GLU A 118 -3.33 -14.20 1.50
N ASP A 119 -4.57 -14.64 1.75
CA ASP A 119 -5.78 -14.18 1.05
C ASP A 119 -6.10 -12.69 1.29
N LEU A 120 -5.39 -12.05 2.24
CA LEU A 120 -5.50 -10.63 2.58
C LEU A 120 -4.41 -9.76 1.91
N VAL A 121 -3.50 -10.36 1.15
CA VAL A 121 -2.45 -9.63 0.44
C VAL A 121 -3.05 -8.71 -0.61
N GLY A 122 -2.61 -7.46 -0.61
CA GLY A 122 -3.10 -6.43 -1.53
C GLY A 122 -4.50 -5.90 -1.21
N HIS A 123 -5.16 -6.40 -0.16
CA HIS A 123 -6.41 -5.85 0.33
C HIS A 123 -6.20 -4.81 1.44
N ASP A 124 -7.14 -3.89 1.55
CA ASP A 124 -7.30 -3.12 2.77
C ASP A 124 -7.63 -4.06 3.92
N ILE A 125 -6.98 -3.80 5.05
CA ILE A 125 -7.19 -4.58 6.26
C ILE A 125 -7.77 -3.62 7.27
N SER A 126 -8.97 -3.95 7.73
CA SER A 126 -9.49 -3.39 8.96
C SER A 126 -9.52 -4.46 10.03
N ALA A 127 -9.37 -4.06 11.28
CA ALA A 127 -9.58 -4.94 12.42
C ALA A 127 -10.68 -4.37 13.30
N SER A 128 -11.27 -5.21 14.12
CA SER A 128 -12.13 -4.76 15.20
C SER A 128 -11.69 -5.40 16.50
N THR A 129 -11.71 -4.63 17.57
CA THR A 129 -11.43 -5.11 18.91
C THR A 129 -12.61 -4.83 19.82
N ALA A 130 -12.79 -5.67 20.84
CA ALA A 130 -13.73 -5.43 21.93
C ALA A 130 -12.91 -5.09 23.17
N CYS A 131 -12.88 -3.83 23.58
CA CYS A 131 -12.23 -3.44 24.83
C CYS A 131 -13.11 -3.79 26.04
N LYS A 132 -12.50 -3.77 27.24
CA LYS A 132 -13.22 -3.79 28.53
C LYS A 132 -14.28 -2.70 28.47
N ASP A 133 -15.55 -3.06 28.68
CA ASP A 133 -16.78 -2.25 28.48
C ASP A 133 -17.55 -2.43 27.15
N HIS A 134 -17.24 -3.47 26.36
CA HIS A 134 -17.99 -3.84 25.14
C HIS A 134 -18.00 -2.78 24.02
N VAL A 135 -17.17 -1.75 24.12
CA VAL A 135 -17.02 -0.79 23.02
C VAL A 135 -16.23 -1.46 21.91
N ARG A 136 -16.88 -1.62 20.75
CA ARG A 136 -16.24 -2.14 19.55
C ARG A 136 -15.63 -0.97 18.79
N MET A 137 -14.32 -1.01 18.60
CA MET A 137 -13.60 -0.03 17.77
C MET A 137 -13.07 -0.72 16.52
N ASP A 138 -13.33 -0.12 15.36
CA ASP A 138 -12.79 -0.55 14.07
C ASP A 138 -11.48 0.20 13.79
N VAL A 139 -10.42 -0.53 13.47
CA VAL A 139 -9.06 -0.05 13.18
C VAL A 139 -8.86 -0.07 11.69
N SER A 140 -8.56 1.09 11.11
CA SER A 140 -8.16 1.24 9.71
C SER A 140 -6.94 2.15 9.52
N SER A 141 -6.41 2.73 10.59
CA SER A 141 -5.27 3.66 10.55
C SER A 141 -4.40 3.53 11.80
N GLN A 142 -3.16 4.04 11.71
CA GLN A 142 -2.24 4.13 12.83
C GLN A 142 -2.84 4.91 14.01
N GLU A 143 -3.48 6.04 13.74
CA GLU A 143 -4.08 6.90 14.78
C GLU A 143 -5.13 6.15 15.61
N VAL A 144 -6.04 5.42 14.95
CA VAL A 144 -7.08 4.66 15.64
C VAL A 144 -6.49 3.47 16.38
N PHE A 145 -5.43 2.85 15.83
CA PHE A 145 -4.72 1.78 16.50
C PHE A 145 -4.06 2.26 17.80
N ASP A 146 -3.41 3.42 17.77
CA ASP A 146 -2.77 4.02 18.94
C ASP A 146 -3.80 4.38 20.03
N GLN A 147 -4.94 4.95 19.63
CA GLN A 147 -6.06 5.23 20.55
C GLN A 147 -6.55 3.96 21.26
N ILE A 148 -6.64 2.84 20.55
CA ILE A 148 -7.02 1.55 21.13
C ILE A 148 -5.98 1.05 22.12
N LEU A 149 -4.70 1.07 21.75
CA LEU A 149 -3.63 0.63 22.66
C LEU A 149 -3.62 1.48 23.94
N ASP A 150 -3.83 2.79 23.82
CA ASP A 150 -3.94 3.68 24.97
C ASP A 150 -5.15 3.38 25.86
N LEU A 151 -6.31 3.06 25.28
CA LEU A 151 -7.49 2.66 26.03
C LEU A 151 -7.25 1.37 26.82
N TYR A 152 -6.65 0.36 26.20
CA TYR A 152 -6.30 -0.88 26.88
C TYR A 152 -5.27 -0.64 28.00
N LEU A 153 -4.25 0.19 27.77
CA LEU A 153 -3.26 0.53 28.80
C LEU A 153 -3.91 1.24 29.99
N ARG A 154 -4.81 2.18 29.76
CA ARG A 154 -5.52 2.89 30.83
C ARG A 154 -6.42 1.94 31.64
N ALA A 155 -7.16 1.05 30.97
CA ALA A 155 -8.03 0.09 31.64
C ALA A 155 -7.24 -0.91 32.50
N GLU A 156 -6.07 -1.33 32.02
CA GLU A 156 -5.22 -2.28 32.74
C GLU A 156 -4.44 -1.63 33.89
N LEU A 157 -3.92 -0.41 33.72
CA LEU A 157 -3.27 0.36 34.80
C LEU A 157 -4.23 0.72 35.94
N ALA A 158 -5.52 0.88 35.64
CA ALA A 158 -6.55 1.12 36.66
C ALA A 158 -6.89 -0.14 37.47
N SER A 159 -6.53 -1.34 36.98
CA SER A 159 -6.93 -2.62 37.59
C SER A 159 -5.77 -3.43 38.19
N ASP A 160 -4.51 -3.22 37.77
CA ASP A 160 -3.35 -3.89 38.37
C ASP A 160 -2.04 -3.08 38.22
N SER A 161 -1.30 -2.89 39.32
CA SER A 161 -0.04 -2.12 39.37
C SER A 161 1.18 -2.87 38.81
N ASN A 162 1.04 -4.16 38.48
CA ASN A 162 2.10 -5.05 38.03
C ASN A 162 1.99 -5.49 36.56
N LEU A 163 1.40 -4.65 35.68
CA LEU A 163 1.24 -5.00 34.27
C LEU A 163 2.60 -5.24 33.59
N LYS A 164 2.81 -6.47 33.09
CA LYS A 164 4.03 -6.89 32.38
C LYS A 164 3.90 -6.91 30.86
N VAL A 165 2.69 -7.10 30.32
CA VAL A 165 2.38 -7.19 28.88
C VAL A 165 0.95 -6.68 28.64
N LEU A 166 0.75 -5.93 27.56
CA LEU A 166 -0.56 -5.48 27.09
C LEU A 166 -1.14 -6.51 26.11
N GLU A 167 -2.23 -7.19 26.45
CA GLU A 167 -2.87 -8.17 25.58
C GLU A 167 -4.06 -7.57 24.83
N VAL A 168 -4.06 -7.67 23.49
CA VAL A 168 -5.15 -7.17 22.63
C VAL A 168 -5.55 -8.25 21.63
N THR A 169 -6.85 -8.50 21.50
CA THR A 169 -7.38 -9.40 20.46
C THR A 169 -7.98 -8.59 19.32
N LEU A 170 -7.54 -8.92 18.10
CA LEU A 170 -7.99 -8.29 16.86
C LEU A 170 -8.79 -9.29 16.01
N THR A 171 -10.00 -8.88 15.63
CA THR A 171 -10.83 -9.58 14.66
C THR A 171 -10.63 -8.93 13.30
N ILE A 172 -9.99 -9.63 12.38
CA ILE A 172 -9.64 -9.11 11.05
C ILE A 172 -10.85 -9.15 10.11
N LYS A 173 -11.04 -8.07 9.36
CA LYS A 173 -11.98 -7.96 8.25
C LYS A 173 -11.19 -7.68 6.97
N LYS A 174 -11.40 -8.53 5.96
CA LYS A 174 -10.89 -8.31 4.61
C LYS A 174 -11.68 -7.14 4.00
N GLY A 175 -10.97 -6.09 3.63
CA GLY A 175 -11.52 -4.95 2.90
C GLY A 175 -11.48 -5.17 1.38
N PRO A 176 -11.87 -4.15 0.61
CA PRO A 176 -11.64 -4.15 -0.83
C PRO A 176 -10.14 -4.26 -1.12
N LEU A 177 -9.79 -4.47 -2.39
CA LEU A 177 -8.41 -4.31 -2.82
C LEU A 177 -7.89 -2.90 -2.49
N LYS A 178 -6.58 -2.71 -2.34
CA LYS A 178 -6.02 -1.37 -2.17
C LYS A 178 -6.21 -0.52 -3.42
N ALA A 179 -6.55 0.75 -3.27
CA ALA A 179 -6.64 1.70 -4.37
C ALA A 179 -5.24 2.05 -4.92
N PHE A 180 -5.20 2.80 -6.03
CA PHE A 180 -3.95 3.31 -6.59
C PHE A 180 -3.42 4.48 -5.77
N SER A 181 -2.11 4.67 -5.76
CA SER A 181 -1.44 5.84 -5.19
C SER A 181 -0.87 6.73 -6.28
N LYS A 182 -0.61 8.01 -5.94
CA LYS A 182 0.14 8.92 -6.82
C LYS A 182 1.61 8.48 -6.91
N PHE A 183 2.18 8.50 -8.10
CA PHE A 183 3.60 8.19 -8.29
C PHE A 183 4.45 9.46 -8.41
N VAL A 184 5.43 9.67 -7.51
CA VAL A 184 6.21 10.94 -7.47
C VAL A 184 7.73 10.76 -7.45
N GLY A 185 8.26 9.54 -7.24
CA GLY A 185 9.68 9.33 -6.89
C GLY A 185 10.63 8.95 -8.02
N ASP A 186 10.31 7.94 -8.82
CA ASP A 186 11.28 7.29 -9.72
C ASP A 186 11.54 8.11 -11.00
N ARG A 187 12.81 8.45 -11.23
CA ARG A 187 13.25 9.19 -12.41
C ARG A 187 13.01 8.45 -13.73
N GLY A 188 13.21 7.13 -13.75
CA GLY A 188 12.93 6.32 -14.94
C GLY A 188 11.46 6.40 -15.32
N VAL A 189 10.58 6.37 -14.31
CA VAL A 189 9.15 6.62 -14.52
C VAL A 189 8.89 8.05 -14.98
N GLN A 190 9.51 9.07 -14.36
CA GLN A 190 9.36 10.47 -14.80
C GLN A 190 9.80 10.68 -16.26
N ASP A 191 10.93 10.11 -16.66
CA ASP A 191 11.45 10.21 -18.03
C ASP A 191 10.54 9.45 -19.01
N GLY A 192 10.08 8.25 -18.65
CA GLY A 192 9.08 7.51 -19.41
C GLY A 192 7.74 8.26 -19.55
N MET A 193 7.27 8.89 -18.46
CA MET A 193 6.09 9.75 -18.46
C MET A 193 6.26 10.95 -19.38
N LYS A 194 7.44 11.58 -19.39
CA LYS A 194 7.71 12.72 -20.27
C LYS A 194 7.63 12.30 -21.74
N VAL A 195 8.21 11.15 -22.10
CA VAL A 195 8.08 10.58 -23.45
C VAL A 195 6.62 10.29 -23.79
N LEU A 196 5.90 9.63 -22.89
CA LEU A 196 4.50 9.28 -23.04
C LEU A 196 3.58 10.50 -23.21
N LEU A 197 3.87 11.59 -22.52
CA LEU A 197 3.15 12.86 -22.60
C LEU A 197 3.69 13.80 -23.69
N GLY A 198 4.74 13.43 -24.43
CA GLY A 198 5.33 14.23 -25.49
C GLY A 198 6.08 15.48 -25.02
N THR A 199 6.64 15.46 -23.80
CA THR A 199 7.40 16.57 -23.19
C THR A 199 8.91 16.31 -23.21
N ALA A 200 9.72 17.37 -23.21
CA ALA A 200 11.18 17.26 -23.24
C ALA A 200 11.75 16.79 -21.89
N TYR A 201 12.82 15.97 -21.92
CA TYR A 201 13.48 15.45 -20.72
C TYR A 201 15.02 15.54 -20.81
N ASP A 202 15.69 15.69 -19.65
CA ASP A 202 17.15 15.85 -19.55
C ASP A 202 17.84 14.50 -19.32
N LEU A 203 18.63 14.07 -20.30
CA LEU A 203 19.38 12.81 -20.31
C LEU A 203 20.61 12.80 -19.39
N ARG A 204 21.01 13.94 -18.80
CA ARG A 204 22.33 14.11 -18.15
C ARG A 204 22.39 13.78 -16.67
N GLN A 205 21.27 13.53 -16.03
CA GLN A 205 21.25 13.19 -14.60
C GLN A 205 20.97 11.69 -14.45
N GLN A 206 21.51 11.06 -13.40
CA GLN A 206 21.19 9.68 -13.04
C GLN A 206 20.69 9.67 -11.60
N SER A 207 19.55 9.03 -11.36
CA SER A 207 19.08 8.71 -10.02
C SER A 207 17.94 7.69 -10.12
N HIS A 208 18.06 6.58 -9.39
CA HIS A 208 16.91 5.74 -9.06
C HIS A 208 16.44 6.16 -7.68
N ILE A 209 15.18 6.56 -7.56
CA ILE A 209 14.55 6.89 -6.27
C ILE A 209 13.40 5.92 -6.11
N GLN A 210 13.26 5.36 -4.90
CA GLN A 210 12.13 4.50 -4.61
C GLN A 210 10.82 5.29 -4.75
N PRO A 211 9.72 4.62 -5.15
CA PRO A 211 8.41 5.24 -5.12
C PRO A 211 8.16 5.78 -3.72
N VAL A 212 7.86 7.07 -3.62
CA VAL A 212 7.30 7.63 -2.39
C VAL A 212 5.85 7.20 -2.36
N GLU A 213 5.42 6.52 -1.30
CA GLU A 213 3.99 6.28 -1.08
C GLU A 213 3.32 7.64 -0.85
N VAL A 214 2.35 7.95 -1.70
CA VAL A 214 1.59 9.20 -1.65
C VAL A 214 0.12 8.83 -1.46
N PRO A 215 -0.67 9.67 -0.74
CA PRO A 215 -2.08 9.45 -0.49
C PRO A 215 -2.86 8.92 -1.70
N GLU A 216 -3.74 7.96 -1.41
CA GLU A 216 -4.53 7.19 -2.36
C GLU A 216 -5.33 8.08 -3.32
N LEU A 217 -5.34 7.70 -4.59
CA LEU A 217 -6.23 8.21 -5.63
C LEU A 217 -7.31 7.18 -5.96
N VAL A 218 -8.56 7.66 -5.94
CA VAL A 218 -9.75 6.84 -6.16
C VAL A 218 -10.24 7.04 -7.59
N HIS A 219 -9.57 6.41 -8.57
CA HIS A 219 -10.00 6.56 -9.97
C HIS A 219 -10.28 5.26 -10.72
N TYR A 220 -10.00 4.10 -10.12
CA TYR A 220 -10.39 2.80 -10.69
C TYR A 220 -11.28 2.02 -9.72
N PRO A 221 -12.55 1.74 -10.07
CA PRO A 221 -13.41 0.88 -9.27
C PRO A 221 -12.77 -0.50 -9.16
N LEU A 222 -12.54 -0.95 -7.93
CA LEU A 222 -11.97 -2.27 -7.69
C LEU A 222 -13.02 -3.33 -7.95
N TYR A 223 -12.71 -4.24 -8.85
CA TYR A 223 -13.66 -5.23 -9.34
C TYR A 223 -13.53 -6.52 -8.53
N SER A 224 -14.32 -6.64 -7.47
CA SER A 224 -14.44 -7.90 -6.73
C SER A 224 -15.16 -8.92 -7.61
N LEU A 225 -14.54 -10.07 -7.86
CA LEU A 225 -15.15 -11.11 -8.70
C LEU A 225 -16.20 -11.93 -7.96
N GLU A 226 -16.21 -11.89 -6.62
CA GLU A 226 -17.13 -12.70 -5.78
C GLU A 226 -18.61 -12.64 -6.20
N PRO A 227 -19.22 -11.48 -6.50
CA PRO A 227 -20.63 -11.42 -6.90
C PRO A 227 -20.91 -12.06 -8.27
N HIS A 228 -19.88 -12.25 -9.09
CA HIS A 228 -19.98 -12.63 -10.51
C HIS A 228 -19.44 -14.04 -10.80
N LEU A 229 -18.97 -14.77 -9.79
CA LEU A 229 -18.40 -16.11 -9.94
C LEU A 229 -19.34 -17.12 -10.64
N ASN A 230 -20.65 -16.92 -10.51
CA ASN A 230 -21.69 -17.77 -11.10
C ASN A 230 -22.15 -17.31 -12.50
N THR A 231 -21.58 -16.22 -13.04
CA THR A 231 -21.94 -15.73 -14.37
C THR A 231 -21.51 -16.73 -15.44
N THR A 232 -22.41 -16.99 -16.39
CA THR A 232 -22.18 -17.94 -17.48
C THR A 232 -21.15 -17.42 -18.47
N VAL A 233 -20.17 -18.23 -18.84
CA VAL A 233 -19.14 -17.91 -19.83
C VAL A 233 -19.56 -18.41 -21.21
N PRO A 234 -19.38 -17.65 -22.31
CA PRO A 234 -19.69 -18.12 -23.65
C PRO A 234 -18.87 -19.37 -24.03
N LYS A 235 -19.54 -20.39 -24.57
CA LYS A 235 -18.94 -21.73 -24.84
C LYS A 235 -17.73 -21.69 -25.78
N GLU A 236 -17.66 -20.72 -26.66
CA GLU A 236 -16.53 -20.51 -27.57
C GLU A 236 -15.20 -20.21 -26.84
N PHE A 237 -15.25 -19.62 -25.65
CA PHE A 237 -14.05 -19.34 -24.85
C PHE A 237 -13.59 -20.55 -24.02
N THR A 238 -14.49 -21.49 -23.74
CA THR A 238 -14.25 -22.60 -22.81
C THR A 238 -14.25 -23.97 -23.48
N GLY A 239 -14.58 -24.05 -24.77
CA GLY A 239 -14.78 -25.31 -25.48
C GLY A 239 -15.92 -26.17 -24.92
N GLY A 240 -16.75 -25.61 -24.03
CA GLY A 240 -17.83 -26.33 -23.34
C GLY A 240 -17.40 -27.15 -22.12
N GLU A 241 -16.16 -27.01 -21.63
CA GLU A 241 -15.67 -27.75 -20.45
C GLU A 241 -16.02 -27.07 -19.11
N VAL A 242 -16.22 -25.76 -19.12
CA VAL A 242 -16.58 -24.95 -17.95
C VAL A 242 -17.63 -23.90 -18.34
N ASP A 243 -18.63 -23.72 -17.48
CA ASP A 243 -19.78 -22.87 -17.76
C ASP A 243 -19.75 -21.54 -17.00
N THR A 244 -18.91 -21.38 -15.96
CA THR A 244 -18.92 -20.20 -15.08
C THR A 244 -17.55 -19.56 -14.93
N ILE A 245 -17.53 -18.28 -14.52
CA ILE A 245 -16.29 -17.56 -14.21
C ILE A 245 -15.45 -18.30 -13.17
N ASP A 246 -16.07 -18.79 -12.08
CA ASP A 246 -15.36 -19.58 -11.05
C ASP A 246 -14.72 -20.85 -11.62
N GLY A 247 -15.43 -21.52 -12.53
CA GLY A 247 -14.93 -22.71 -13.23
C GLY A 247 -13.66 -22.41 -14.02
N VAL A 248 -13.65 -21.33 -14.81
CA VAL A 248 -12.48 -20.91 -15.58
C VAL A 248 -11.31 -20.53 -14.66
N ILE A 249 -11.57 -19.78 -13.57
CA ILE A 249 -10.53 -19.45 -12.57
C ILE A 249 -9.91 -20.72 -12.01
N ASN A 250 -10.71 -21.70 -11.58
CA ASN A 250 -10.21 -22.94 -10.99
C ASN A 250 -9.38 -23.75 -12.00
N VAL A 251 -9.79 -23.79 -13.27
CA VAL A 251 -9.02 -24.46 -14.34
C VAL A 251 -7.69 -23.73 -14.60
N ALA A 252 -7.70 -22.40 -14.71
CA ALA A 252 -6.48 -21.62 -14.89
C ALA A 252 -5.49 -21.82 -13.73
N MET A 253 -5.97 -21.80 -12.48
CA MET A 253 -5.13 -22.05 -11.30
C MET A 253 -4.56 -23.46 -11.25
N ARG A 254 -5.28 -24.47 -11.75
CA ARG A 254 -4.75 -25.84 -11.89
C ARG A 254 -3.64 -25.92 -12.92
N HIS A 255 -3.78 -25.24 -14.07
CA HIS A 255 -2.72 -25.17 -15.07
C HIS A 255 -1.49 -24.46 -14.50
N LEU A 256 -1.68 -23.36 -13.77
CA LEU A 256 -0.61 -22.66 -13.08
C LEU A 256 0.08 -23.55 -12.04
N ALA A 257 -0.69 -24.30 -11.25
CA ALA A 257 -0.16 -25.27 -10.28
C ALA A 257 0.71 -26.35 -10.96
N ALA A 258 0.22 -26.93 -12.06
CA ALA A 258 0.95 -27.92 -12.83
C ALA A 258 2.24 -27.36 -13.44
N ALA A 259 2.18 -26.14 -13.96
CA ALA A 259 3.33 -25.42 -14.49
C ALA A 259 4.39 -25.17 -13.39
N LEU A 260 3.98 -24.67 -12.22
CA LEU A 260 4.88 -24.43 -11.08
C LEU A 260 5.51 -25.73 -10.58
N ALA A 261 4.75 -26.84 -10.55
CA ALA A 261 5.28 -28.15 -10.20
C ALA A 261 6.31 -28.67 -11.24
N ALA A 262 6.12 -28.34 -12.52
CA ALA A 262 7.00 -28.78 -13.60
C ALA A 262 8.29 -27.95 -13.72
N CYS A 263 8.21 -26.62 -13.51
CA CYS A 263 9.31 -25.69 -13.78
C CYS A 263 10.41 -25.62 -12.70
N ARG A 264 10.15 -26.09 -11.45
CA ARG A 264 11.06 -25.90 -10.28
C ARG A 264 11.41 -24.40 -10.04
N PRO A 265 12.13 -24.00 -8.96
CA PRO A 265 12.31 -22.58 -8.63
C PRO A 265 13.17 -21.75 -9.60
N SER A 266 13.67 -22.33 -10.68
CA SER A 266 14.59 -21.66 -11.60
C SER A 266 13.82 -21.16 -12.82
N ASN A 267 13.24 -19.96 -12.72
CA ASN A 267 12.49 -19.29 -13.77
C ASN A 267 13.34 -18.27 -14.57
N ALA A 268 14.65 -18.49 -14.67
CA ALA A 268 15.59 -17.61 -15.36
C ALA A 268 15.34 -17.41 -16.88
N GLN A 269 14.39 -18.16 -17.47
CA GLN A 269 14.03 -18.03 -18.87
C GLN A 269 12.72 -17.24 -19.03
N THR A 270 12.84 -15.98 -19.44
CA THR A 270 11.74 -15.05 -19.69
C THR A 270 10.56 -15.66 -20.48
N GLU A 271 10.84 -16.45 -21.52
CA GLU A 271 9.79 -17.09 -22.35
C GLU A 271 9.05 -18.24 -21.63
N ALA A 272 9.73 -18.98 -20.76
CA ALA A 272 9.09 -19.98 -19.93
C ALA A 272 8.17 -19.28 -18.92
N THR A 273 8.63 -18.18 -18.31
CA THR A 273 7.85 -17.41 -17.35
C THR A 273 6.56 -16.86 -17.96
N LYS A 274 6.67 -16.29 -19.16
CA LYS A 274 5.53 -15.81 -19.96
C LYS A 274 4.48 -16.91 -20.17
N ARG A 275 4.88 -18.00 -20.82
CA ARG A 275 3.96 -19.08 -21.21
C ARG A 275 3.36 -19.85 -20.04
N ALA A 276 4.17 -20.07 -19.00
CA ALA A 276 3.79 -20.93 -17.89
C ALA A 276 2.97 -20.19 -16.83
N PHE A 277 3.23 -18.89 -16.61
CA PHE A 277 2.67 -18.16 -15.47
C PHE A 277 1.84 -16.94 -15.86
N ILE A 278 2.21 -16.22 -16.92
CA ILE A 278 1.55 -14.97 -17.28
C ILE A 278 0.40 -15.23 -18.26
N ASP A 279 0.61 -16.03 -19.30
CA ASP A 279 -0.42 -16.36 -20.31
C ASP A 279 -1.73 -16.86 -19.68
N PRO A 280 -1.73 -17.83 -18.74
CA PRO A 280 -2.98 -18.33 -18.15
C PRO A 280 -3.77 -17.25 -17.42
N ILE A 281 -3.08 -16.31 -16.76
CA ILE A 281 -3.70 -15.20 -16.03
C ILE A 281 -4.29 -14.18 -17.00
N LEU A 282 -3.54 -13.78 -18.03
CA LEU A 282 -4.01 -12.78 -19.00
C LEU A 282 -5.16 -13.30 -19.86
N ILE A 283 -5.12 -14.57 -20.27
CA ILE A 283 -6.21 -15.24 -20.99
C ILE A 283 -7.47 -15.29 -20.11
N LEU A 284 -7.33 -15.72 -18.85
CA LEU A 284 -8.42 -15.75 -17.88
C LEU A 284 -9.07 -14.36 -17.73
N VAL A 285 -8.26 -13.32 -17.54
CA VAL A 285 -8.73 -11.94 -17.42
C VAL A 285 -9.50 -11.51 -18.67
N CYS A 286 -8.99 -11.82 -19.87
CA CYS A 286 -9.67 -11.51 -21.13
C CYS A 286 -11.07 -12.13 -21.18
N ILE A 287 -11.19 -13.43 -20.86
CA ILE A 287 -12.45 -14.17 -20.83
C ILE A 287 -13.43 -13.53 -19.84
N ILE A 288 -12.93 -13.17 -18.64
CA ILE A 288 -13.75 -12.53 -17.61
C ILE A 288 -14.28 -11.19 -18.10
N VAL A 289 -13.43 -10.30 -18.63
CA VAL A 289 -13.85 -8.98 -19.11
C VAL A 289 -14.89 -9.09 -20.23
N VAL A 290 -14.65 -9.97 -21.22
CA VAL A 290 -15.60 -10.23 -22.31
C VAL A 290 -16.94 -10.72 -21.78
N THR A 291 -16.93 -11.63 -20.80
CA THR A 291 -18.14 -12.19 -20.21
C THR A 291 -18.92 -11.12 -19.44
N LEU A 292 -18.25 -10.33 -18.61
CA LEU A 292 -18.89 -9.34 -17.74
C LEU A 292 -19.42 -8.11 -18.48
N LEU A 293 -18.77 -7.75 -19.59
CA LEU A 293 -19.20 -6.65 -20.46
C LEU A 293 -20.08 -7.13 -21.63
N GLU A 294 -20.39 -8.43 -21.71
CA GLU A 294 -21.20 -9.03 -22.78
C GLU A 294 -20.69 -8.65 -24.19
N LEU A 295 -19.37 -8.65 -24.38
CA LEU A 295 -18.78 -8.24 -25.66
C LEU A 295 -19.00 -9.31 -26.74
N GLU A 296 -19.25 -8.87 -27.98
CA GLU A 296 -19.33 -9.77 -29.12
C GLU A 296 -17.99 -10.48 -29.37
N SER A 297 -18.05 -11.70 -29.90
CA SER A 297 -16.87 -12.51 -30.22
C SER A 297 -15.86 -11.74 -31.09
N GLY A 298 -14.58 -11.83 -30.72
CA GLY A 298 -13.48 -11.19 -31.45
C GLY A 298 -13.36 -9.66 -31.28
N THR A 299 -14.23 -9.03 -30.50
CA THR A 299 -14.19 -7.59 -30.24
C THR A 299 -13.00 -7.20 -29.36
N MET A 300 -12.77 -7.96 -28.28
CA MET A 300 -11.59 -7.82 -27.43
C MET A 300 -10.55 -8.89 -27.79
N GLN A 301 -9.29 -8.49 -27.87
CA GLN A 301 -8.17 -9.35 -28.25
C GLN A 301 -7.03 -9.20 -27.26
N LEU A 302 -6.42 -10.32 -26.90
CA LEU A 302 -5.11 -10.38 -26.26
C LEU A 302 -4.08 -10.72 -27.33
N CYS A 303 -3.28 -9.73 -27.74
CA CYS A 303 -2.19 -9.90 -28.69
C CYS A 303 -0.89 -10.22 -27.94
N MET A 304 -0.31 -11.38 -28.21
CA MET A 304 1.01 -11.78 -27.68
C MET A 304 2.10 -11.41 -28.69
N GLU A 305 3.27 -10.98 -28.20
CA GLU A 305 4.41 -10.53 -29.02
C GLU A 305 4.04 -9.45 -30.07
N PHE A 306 3.29 -8.45 -29.62
CA PHE A 306 2.82 -7.36 -30.48
C PHE A 306 3.98 -6.56 -31.05
N SER A 307 4.08 -6.49 -32.38
CA SER A 307 5.17 -5.80 -33.08
C SER A 307 4.78 -4.36 -33.43
N VAL A 308 5.68 -3.43 -33.12
CA VAL A 308 5.59 -1.98 -33.30
C VAL A 308 6.87 -1.52 -33.98
N GLU A 309 6.76 -0.88 -35.15
CA GLU A 309 7.93 -0.48 -35.96
C GLU A 309 8.93 0.47 -35.24
N ASN A 310 8.58 1.04 -34.08
CA ASN A 310 9.35 2.04 -33.33
C ASN A 310 9.71 1.65 -31.87
N SER A 311 9.59 0.39 -31.43
CA SER A 311 9.97 0.01 -30.04
C SER A 311 11.48 -0.22 -29.87
N THR A 312 11.99 -0.03 -28.65
CA THR A 312 13.43 -0.08 -28.30
C THR A 312 14.08 -1.46 -28.42
N ASN A 313 13.30 -2.55 -28.41
CA ASN A 313 13.77 -3.94 -28.48
C ASN A 313 13.48 -4.62 -29.83
N GLY A 314 13.71 -3.93 -30.94
CA GLY A 314 13.40 -4.46 -32.27
C GLY A 314 11.89 -4.55 -32.54
N GLY A 315 11.10 -3.77 -31.80
CA GLY A 315 9.69 -3.57 -32.07
C GLY A 315 8.70 -4.41 -31.26
N LYS A 316 9.10 -5.43 -30.51
CA LYS A 316 8.14 -6.33 -29.86
C LYS A 316 7.78 -5.92 -28.43
N ILE A 317 6.50 -6.08 -28.10
CA ILE A 317 5.89 -5.88 -26.77
C ILE A 317 5.22 -7.20 -26.40
N ASP A 318 5.35 -7.60 -25.14
CA ASP A 318 4.96 -8.95 -24.76
C ASP A 318 3.46 -9.20 -24.89
N TYR A 319 2.63 -8.31 -24.35
CA TYR A 319 1.18 -8.44 -24.43
C TYR A 319 0.47 -7.11 -24.62
N VAL A 320 -0.58 -7.12 -25.44
CA VAL A 320 -1.45 -5.97 -25.65
C VAL A 320 -2.91 -6.41 -25.64
N PHE A 321 -3.71 -5.80 -24.77
CA PHE A 321 -5.16 -5.88 -24.81
C PHE A 321 -5.70 -4.83 -25.77
N ARG A 322 -6.46 -5.27 -26.78
CA ARG A 322 -7.09 -4.40 -27.78
C ARG A 322 -8.60 -4.56 -27.81
N LEU A 323 -9.29 -3.47 -28.11
CA LEU A 323 -10.71 -3.48 -28.48
C LEU A 323 -10.85 -3.00 -29.93
N VAL A 324 -11.13 -3.93 -30.85
CA VAL A 324 -11.28 -3.76 -32.31
C VAL A 324 -10.03 -3.23 -33.03
N MET A 325 -9.38 -2.18 -32.52
CA MET A 325 -8.05 -1.67 -32.89
C MET A 325 -7.43 -0.80 -31.76
N ALA A 326 -8.23 -0.33 -30.79
CA ALA A 326 -7.79 0.57 -29.73
C ALA A 326 -7.01 -0.17 -28.64
N LEU A 327 -5.95 0.46 -28.12
CA LEU A 327 -5.20 -0.02 -26.96
C LEU A 327 -6.05 0.14 -25.69
N ILE A 328 -6.26 -0.96 -24.97
CA ILE A 328 -6.92 -0.98 -23.65
C ILE A 328 -5.88 -1.14 -22.53
N GLY A 329 -4.86 -1.97 -22.77
CA GLY A 329 -3.77 -2.17 -21.82
C GLY A 329 -2.57 -2.85 -22.47
N LEU A 330 -1.40 -2.66 -21.86
CA LEU A 330 -0.13 -3.27 -22.23
C LEU A 330 0.42 -4.01 -21.01
N VAL A 331 0.98 -5.20 -21.23
CA VAL A 331 1.73 -5.94 -20.20
C VAL A 331 3.12 -6.24 -20.74
N GLU A 332 4.13 -5.86 -19.98
CA GLU A 332 5.53 -6.14 -20.26
C GLU A 332 6.06 -7.12 -19.20
N ALA A 333 6.61 -8.25 -19.66
CA ALA A 333 7.03 -9.35 -18.81
C ALA A 333 8.55 -9.48 -18.78
N LYS A 334 9.11 -9.48 -17.57
CA LYS A 334 10.54 -9.67 -17.33
C LYS A 334 10.77 -11.06 -16.73
N GLY A 335 11.91 -11.68 -17.04
CA GLY A 335 12.28 -12.99 -16.49
C GLY A 335 12.64 -12.88 -15.01
N GLU A 336 13.92 -12.61 -14.73
CA GLU A 336 14.43 -12.41 -13.37
C GLU A 336 15.02 -11.00 -13.24
N GLY A 337 14.90 -10.41 -12.04
CA GLY A 337 15.44 -9.10 -11.71
C GLY A 337 14.43 -8.15 -11.11
N SER A 338 14.93 -7.07 -10.52
CA SER A 338 14.13 -6.01 -9.92
C SER A 338 13.35 -5.26 -11.01
N LEU A 339 12.02 -5.22 -10.92
CA LEU A 339 11.17 -4.48 -11.86
C LEU A 339 11.53 -2.99 -11.96
N VAL A 340 12.09 -2.42 -10.88
CA VAL A 340 12.53 -1.02 -10.80
C VAL A 340 13.34 -0.56 -12.02
N THR A 341 14.23 -1.40 -12.56
CA THR A 341 15.08 -1.02 -13.70
C THR A 341 14.32 -0.88 -15.02
N TYR A 342 13.09 -1.40 -15.11
CA TYR A 342 12.30 -1.48 -16.34
C TYR A 342 11.08 -0.57 -16.36
N ARG A 343 10.77 0.11 -15.25
CA ARG A 343 9.57 0.96 -15.12
C ARG A 343 9.49 2.07 -16.18
N GLY A 344 10.62 2.75 -16.41
CA GLY A 344 10.70 3.78 -17.45
C GLY A 344 10.53 3.22 -18.86
N GLN A 345 11.12 2.05 -19.13
CA GLN A 345 10.99 1.36 -20.41
C GLN A 345 9.53 1.01 -20.72
N ALA A 346 8.81 0.46 -19.74
CA ALA A 346 7.42 0.05 -19.92
C ALA A 346 6.50 1.23 -20.32
N LEU A 347 6.75 2.42 -19.75
CA LEU A 347 6.02 3.65 -20.12
C LEU A 347 6.39 4.17 -21.52
N VAL A 348 7.65 4.03 -21.93
CA VAL A 348 8.10 4.36 -23.30
C VAL A 348 7.46 3.42 -24.31
N GLU A 349 7.37 2.13 -24.00
CA GLU A 349 6.71 1.13 -24.86
C GLU A 349 5.22 1.42 -25.01
N MET A 350 4.54 1.81 -23.93
CA MET A 350 3.16 2.27 -23.99
C MET A 350 3.00 3.49 -24.92
N ALA A 351 3.93 4.45 -24.88
CA ALA A 351 3.93 5.58 -25.80
C ALA A 351 4.05 5.14 -27.27
N ALA A 352 4.93 4.17 -27.55
CA ALA A 352 5.12 3.62 -28.89
C ALA A 352 3.85 2.91 -29.42
N VAL A 353 3.15 2.12 -28.59
CA VAL A 353 1.89 1.49 -28.99
C VAL A 353 0.79 2.50 -29.22
N LYS A 354 0.67 3.52 -28.37
CA LYS A 354 -0.31 4.60 -28.58
C LYS A 354 -0.08 5.28 -29.92
N GLN A 355 1.17 5.61 -30.27
CA GLN A 355 1.51 6.21 -31.56
C GLN A 355 1.23 5.28 -32.75
N SER A 356 1.52 3.99 -32.63
CA SER A 356 1.19 3.00 -33.67
C SER A 356 -0.32 2.86 -33.85
N THR A 357 -1.08 2.79 -32.75
CA THR A 357 -2.55 2.75 -32.76
C THR A 357 -3.15 3.99 -33.43
N ILE A 358 -2.58 5.17 -33.18
CA ILE A 358 -2.96 6.43 -33.87
C ILE A 358 -2.75 6.32 -35.38
N LYS A 359 -1.61 5.77 -35.82
CA LYS A 359 -1.27 5.63 -37.24
C LYS A 359 -2.14 4.58 -37.95
N GLU A 360 -2.45 3.47 -37.28
CA GLU A 360 -3.34 2.41 -37.79
C GLU A 360 -4.80 2.88 -37.88
N GLY A 361 -5.21 3.77 -36.97
CA GLY A 361 -6.54 4.39 -36.93
C GLY A 361 -6.78 5.38 -38.06
N ASN A 362 -6.88 4.92 -39.31
CA ASN A 362 -7.36 5.75 -40.41
C ASN A 362 -8.83 6.17 -40.17
N LYS A 363 -9.06 7.47 -39.96
CA LYS A 363 -10.35 8.19 -40.15
C LYS A 363 -11.54 7.88 -39.21
N ARG A 364 -11.34 7.52 -37.93
CA ARG A 364 -12.45 7.56 -36.94
C ARG A 364 -12.15 8.53 -35.80
N ASN A 365 -13.17 9.33 -35.45
CA ASN A 365 -13.16 10.47 -34.54
C ASN A 365 -12.87 10.10 -33.06
N TYR A 366 -11.78 9.41 -32.73
CA TYR A 366 -11.35 9.25 -31.35
C TYR A 366 -9.97 9.89 -31.15
N ASP A 367 -9.86 10.74 -30.14
CA ASP A 367 -8.62 11.38 -29.78
C ASP A 367 -7.77 10.39 -28.97
N ALA A 368 -7.08 9.50 -29.68
CA ALA A 368 -6.20 8.47 -29.12
C ALA A 368 -5.08 9.04 -28.23
N THR A 369 -4.77 10.35 -28.32
CA THR A 369 -3.82 10.99 -27.41
C THR A 369 -4.40 11.14 -26.01
N LYS A 370 -5.71 11.36 -25.90
CA LYS A 370 -6.45 11.53 -24.64
C LYS A 370 -7.04 10.24 -24.07
N THR A 371 -6.99 9.14 -24.82
CA THR A 371 -7.43 7.85 -24.28
C THR A 371 -6.52 7.44 -23.12
N PRO A 372 -7.08 7.17 -21.92
CA PRO A 372 -6.31 6.62 -20.82
C PRO A 372 -5.68 5.29 -21.24
N ALA A 373 -4.60 4.92 -20.57
CA ALA A 373 -3.88 3.70 -20.93
C ALA A 373 -3.30 3.07 -19.68
N THR A 374 -3.27 1.75 -19.67
CA THR A 374 -2.71 0.98 -18.57
C THR A 374 -1.49 0.23 -19.04
N CYS A 375 -0.42 0.34 -18.26
CA CYS A 375 0.80 -0.42 -18.42
C CYS A 375 0.99 -1.28 -17.18
N VAL A 376 1.23 -2.57 -17.38
CA VAL A 376 1.54 -3.52 -16.32
C VAL A 376 2.96 -4.03 -16.55
N LEU A 377 3.80 -3.94 -15.55
CA LEU A 377 5.15 -4.50 -15.55
C LEU A 377 5.17 -5.66 -14.56
N THR A 378 5.60 -6.84 -15.01
CA THR A 378 5.59 -8.04 -14.15
C THR A 378 6.73 -8.99 -14.42
N ASN A 379 7.11 -9.75 -13.40
CA ASN A 379 8.00 -10.91 -13.49
C ASN A 379 7.31 -12.19 -12.99
N SER A 380 5.97 -12.23 -13.03
CA SER A 380 5.07 -13.25 -12.46
C SER A 380 4.95 -13.28 -10.92
N THR A 381 5.96 -12.77 -10.19
CA THR A 381 5.95 -12.68 -8.72
C THR A 381 5.57 -11.29 -8.22
N ASP A 382 5.85 -10.26 -8.99
CA ASP A 382 5.49 -8.87 -8.72
C ASP A 382 4.71 -8.33 -9.91
N TRP A 383 3.66 -7.57 -9.60
CA TRP A 383 2.79 -6.93 -10.58
C TRP A 383 2.71 -5.44 -10.26
N GLU A 384 3.31 -4.63 -11.11
CA GLU A 384 3.30 -3.17 -11.02
C GLU A 384 2.33 -2.61 -12.04
N PHE A 385 1.29 -1.94 -11.55
CA PHE A 385 0.23 -1.34 -12.35
C PHE A 385 0.48 0.16 -12.45
N TYR A 386 0.62 0.65 -13.68
CA TYR A 386 0.71 2.05 -14.01
C TYR A 386 -0.52 2.44 -14.81
N VAL A 387 -1.29 3.38 -14.30
CA VAL A 387 -2.47 3.86 -15.01
C VAL A 387 -2.31 5.33 -15.35
N LEU A 388 -2.34 5.62 -16.65
CA LEU A 388 -2.21 6.96 -17.22
C LEU A 388 -3.60 7.58 -17.42
N THR A 389 -3.82 8.70 -16.74
CA THR A 389 -4.95 9.61 -16.93
C THR A 389 -4.41 10.98 -17.37
N PRO A 390 -4.27 11.23 -18.69
CA PRO A 390 -3.54 12.40 -19.21
C PRO A 390 -4.04 13.76 -18.72
N ASP A 391 -5.33 13.85 -18.35
CA ASP A 391 -6.00 15.07 -17.93
C ASP A 391 -6.01 15.28 -16.40
N GLU A 392 -5.41 14.36 -15.62
CA GLU A 392 -5.39 14.41 -14.14
C GLU A 392 -4.00 14.80 -13.59
N GLU A 393 -3.94 15.30 -12.35
CA GLU A 393 -2.69 15.61 -11.67
C GLU A 393 -2.53 14.80 -10.35
N PRO A 394 -1.54 13.88 -10.28
CA PRO A 394 -0.58 13.51 -11.31
C PRO A 394 -1.20 12.63 -12.39
N PRO A 395 -0.66 12.67 -13.62
CA PRO A 395 -1.23 11.96 -14.76
C PRO A 395 -0.98 10.45 -14.71
N VAL A 396 -0.20 9.95 -13.74
CA VAL A 396 0.05 8.52 -13.56
C VAL A 396 -0.17 8.13 -12.10
N THR A 397 -0.93 7.05 -11.94
CA THR A 397 -1.16 6.38 -10.66
C THR A 397 -0.50 5.00 -10.66
N PHE A 398 -0.15 4.52 -9.48
CA PHE A 398 0.67 3.33 -9.28
C PHE A 398 0.09 2.42 -8.20
N ARG A 399 0.17 1.11 -8.44
CA ARG A 399 -0.09 0.06 -7.45
C ARG A 399 0.86 -1.10 -7.66
N GLN A 400 1.33 -1.70 -6.58
CA GLN A 400 2.09 -2.94 -6.62
C GLN A 400 1.33 -4.06 -5.90
N ILE A 401 1.31 -5.25 -6.50
CA ILE A 401 0.82 -6.48 -5.87
C ILE A 401 1.92 -7.52 -5.96
N ALA A 402 2.39 -7.99 -4.81
CA ALA A 402 3.35 -9.09 -4.72
C ALA A 402 2.60 -10.42 -4.56
N THR A 403 2.96 -11.38 -5.40
CA THR A 403 2.52 -12.77 -5.40
C THR A 403 3.74 -13.70 -5.25
N PRO A 404 4.47 -13.63 -4.12
CA PRO A 404 5.71 -14.39 -3.95
C PRO A 404 5.45 -15.88 -4.11
N THR A 405 6.38 -16.58 -4.74
CA THR A 405 6.16 -17.97 -5.15
C THR A 405 6.97 -18.94 -4.26
N ASP A 406 7.99 -18.43 -3.61
CA ASP A 406 9.13 -19.11 -2.98
C ASP A 406 8.77 -20.02 -1.79
N SER A 407 7.55 -19.91 -1.24
CA SER A 407 7.11 -20.60 -0.02
C SER A 407 6.01 -21.65 -0.22
N MET A 408 5.63 -21.96 -1.47
CA MET A 408 4.38 -22.66 -1.75
C MET A 408 4.51 -24.17 -1.94
N LEU A 409 3.55 -24.93 -1.41
CA LEU A 409 3.22 -26.26 -1.94
C LEU A 409 2.45 -26.06 -3.24
N TRP A 410 3.17 -26.08 -4.36
CA TRP A 410 2.74 -25.74 -5.73
C TRP A 410 1.53 -26.50 -6.30
N LEU A 411 0.94 -27.41 -5.53
CA LEU A 411 -0.23 -28.20 -5.90
C LEU A 411 -1.54 -27.66 -5.26
N ASP A 412 -1.45 -26.71 -4.33
CA ASP A 412 -2.62 -26.16 -3.64
C ASP A 412 -3.28 -25.04 -4.46
N VAL A 413 -4.25 -25.44 -5.29
CA VAL A 413 -5.07 -24.53 -6.13
C VAL A 413 -5.77 -23.46 -5.30
N LYS A 414 -6.18 -23.76 -4.06
CA LYS A 414 -6.89 -22.79 -3.22
C LYS A 414 -5.96 -21.66 -2.82
N LYS A 415 -4.72 -21.98 -2.42
CA LYS A 415 -3.71 -20.97 -2.09
C LYS A 415 -3.26 -20.17 -3.32
N LEU A 416 -3.10 -20.83 -4.46
CA LEU A 416 -2.75 -20.14 -5.72
C LEU A 416 -3.83 -19.14 -6.11
N ARG A 417 -5.09 -19.58 -6.04
CA ARG A 417 -6.25 -18.71 -6.26
C ARG A 417 -6.22 -17.50 -5.33
N ALA A 418 -6.04 -17.71 -4.03
CA ALA A 418 -6.00 -16.60 -3.07
C ALA A 418 -4.90 -15.58 -3.38
N ARG A 419 -3.73 -16.06 -3.82
CA ARG A 419 -2.57 -15.22 -4.13
C ARG A 419 -2.74 -14.43 -5.44
N TYR A 420 -3.29 -15.05 -6.49
CA TYR A 420 -3.46 -14.40 -7.79
C TYR A 420 -4.80 -13.67 -7.96
N MET A 421 -5.80 -13.93 -7.13
CA MET A 421 -7.10 -13.24 -7.21
C MET A 421 -6.96 -11.70 -7.13
N PRO A 422 -6.15 -11.12 -6.22
CA PRO A 422 -5.92 -9.67 -6.20
C PRO A 422 -5.41 -9.09 -7.53
N VAL A 423 -4.53 -9.82 -8.22
CA VAL A 423 -4.01 -9.44 -9.54
C VAL A 423 -5.11 -9.53 -10.60
N ILE A 424 -5.87 -10.62 -10.61
CA ILE A 424 -6.96 -10.84 -11.58
C ILE A 424 -8.04 -9.77 -11.42
N GLU A 425 -8.51 -9.55 -10.20
CA GLU A 425 -9.52 -8.53 -9.87
C GLU A 425 -9.05 -7.13 -10.26
N GLN A 426 -7.78 -6.79 -10.02
CA GLN A 426 -7.23 -5.49 -10.42
C GLN A 426 -7.12 -5.35 -11.95
N LEU A 427 -6.68 -6.39 -12.66
CA LEU A 427 -6.63 -6.37 -14.12
C LEU A 427 -8.03 -6.23 -14.73
N VAL A 428 -9.00 -7.02 -14.24
CA VAL A 428 -10.40 -6.97 -14.70
C VAL A 428 -10.99 -5.57 -14.47
N ALA A 429 -10.79 -5.01 -13.29
CA ALA A 429 -11.23 -3.66 -12.94
C ALA A 429 -10.77 -2.60 -13.95
N ILE A 430 -9.46 -2.59 -14.21
CA ILE A 430 -8.86 -1.59 -15.10
C ILE A 430 -9.34 -1.79 -16.53
N LEU A 431 -9.26 -3.02 -17.03
CA LEU A 431 -9.61 -3.33 -18.42
C LEU A 431 -11.10 -3.12 -18.70
N MET A 432 -11.99 -3.37 -17.73
CA MET A 432 -13.42 -3.07 -17.88
C MET A 432 -13.66 -1.58 -18.04
N VAL A 433 -13.06 -0.75 -17.18
CA VAL A 433 -13.19 0.71 -17.22
C VAL A 433 -12.65 1.25 -18.54
N GLU A 434 -11.46 0.80 -18.95
CA GLU A 434 -10.85 1.26 -20.20
C GLU A 434 -11.64 0.80 -21.43
N THR A 435 -12.18 -0.42 -21.42
CA THR A 435 -13.04 -0.92 -22.49
C THR A 435 -14.31 -0.07 -22.61
N GLN A 436 -15.00 0.20 -21.50
CA GLN A 436 -16.20 1.04 -21.48
C GLN A 436 -15.89 2.46 -21.99
N ARG A 437 -14.79 3.07 -21.55
CA ARG A 437 -14.35 4.40 -22.02
C ARG A 437 -14.11 4.41 -23.53
N VAL A 438 -13.45 3.39 -24.08
CA VAL A 438 -13.24 3.28 -25.52
C VAL A 438 -14.56 3.09 -26.27
N GLN A 439 -15.47 2.27 -25.76
CA GLN A 439 -16.81 2.12 -26.34
C GLN A 439 -17.56 3.47 -26.35
N GLU A 440 -17.63 4.18 -25.23
CA GLU A 440 -18.28 5.48 -25.13
C GLU A 440 -17.70 6.52 -26.08
N GLN A 441 -16.37 6.55 -26.24
CA GLN A 441 -15.70 7.45 -27.18
C GLN A 441 -15.97 7.06 -28.64
N ALA A 442 -15.94 5.77 -28.96
CA ALA A 442 -16.21 5.27 -30.31
C ALA A 442 -17.68 5.45 -30.74
N PHE A 443 -18.62 5.40 -29.80
CA PHE A 443 -20.06 5.50 -30.05
C PHE A 443 -20.65 6.90 -29.88
N LYS A 444 -19.85 7.92 -29.52
CA LYS A 444 -20.27 9.33 -29.63
C LYS A 444 -20.46 9.68 -31.11
N LYS A 445 -21.71 9.60 -31.60
CA LYS A 445 -22.10 10.13 -32.92
C LYS A 445 -21.61 11.58 -33.01
N PRO A 446 -20.89 11.98 -34.07
CA PRO A 446 -20.61 13.39 -34.29
C PRO A 446 -21.95 14.11 -34.39
N ARG A 447 -22.16 15.13 -33.53
CA ARG A 447 -23.24 16.09 -33.75
C ARG A 447 -22.94 16.74 -35.09
N VAL A 448 -23.74 16.41 -36.11
CA VAL A 448 -23.81 17.21 -37.33
C VAL A 448 -24.31 18.57 -36.88
N VAL A 449 -23.43 19.56 -36.88
CA VAL A 449 -23.78 20.99 -36.69
C VAL A 449 -24.04 21.58 -38.05
#